data_AF-A0A7V5V4D5-F1
#
_entry.id   AF-A0A7V5V4D5-F1
#
_cell.length_a   1.000
_cell.length_b   1.000
_cell.length_c   1.000
_cell.angle_alpha   90.00
_cell.angle_beta   90.00
_cell.angle_gamma   90.00
#
_symmetry.space_group_name_H-M   'P 1'
#
loop_
_entity.id
_entity.type
_entity.pdbx_description
1 polymer ?
#
loop_
_entity_poly.entity_id
_entity_poly.type
_entity_poly.pdbx_seq_one_letter_code
_entity_poly.pdbx_strand_id
1 'polypeptide(L)'
;PVEPVEWFGIGEGKTWIFAGLYLCVLITLGTFSFVYFQFRKQKIKAQEIFPYIGWIVVFSLSNSFSEEIIYRLGIIVPLYNVIGTEEIILLSAIVFGLVHFGGMPHGLIGMFMAGFLGWFLAKAVIETQGIYWAWFMHFIQDVVIYIGFIVHNIATNRVKYG
;
A
#
# COMPACT_ATOMS: atom_id res chain seq x y z
N PRO A 1 -17.67 8.84 11.24
CA PRO A 1 -17.42 7.47 11.79
C PRO A 1 -17.00 6.59 10.63
N VAL A 2 -16.25 5.51 10.89
CA VAL A 2 -15.96 4.52 9.84
C VAL A 2 -17.17 3.60 9.69
N GLU A 3 -17.53 3.23 8.46
CA GLU A 3 -18.50 2.13 8.30
C GLU A 3 -17.87 0.80 8.74
N PRO A 4 -18.62 -0.08 9.42
CA PRO A 4 -18.06 -1.32 9.96
C PRO A 4 -17.49 -2.24 8.88
N VAL A 5 -16.36 -2.85 9.20
CA VAL A 5 -15.75 -3.95 8.46
C VAL A 5 -15.48 -5.06 9.47
N GLU A 6 -16.55 -5.70 9.94
CA GLU A 6 -16.49 -6.62 11.09
C GLU A 6 -15.58 -7.82 10.86
N TRP A 7 -15.58 -8.37 9.64
CA TRP A 7 -14.69 -9.46 9.23
C TRP A 7 -13.20 -9.06 9.26
N PHE A 8 -12.91 -7.76 9.36
CA PHE A 8 -11.58 -7.20 9.50
C PHE A 8 -11.39 -6.41 10.79
N GLY A 9 -12.20 -6.67 11.83
CA GLY A 9 -11.99 -6.13 13.18
C GLY A 9 -12.33 -4.65 13.37
N ILE A 10 -13.00 -4.01 12.40
CA ILE A 10 -13.51 -2.63 12.51
C ILE A 10 -15.00 -2.70 12.83
N GLY A 11 -15.37 -2.55 14.11
CA GLY A 11 -16.77 -2.58 14.55
C GLY A 11 -17.51 -1.24 14.44
N GLU A 12 -18.79 -1.24 14.79
CA GLU A 12 -19.63 -0.04 14.86
C GLU A 12 -19.07 1.06 15.79
N GLY A 13 -19.34 2.32 15.44
CA GLY A 13 -18.98 3.49 16.23
C GLY A 13 -17.49 3.83 16.26
N LYS A 14 -16.62 3.12 15.53
CA LYS A 14 -15.19 3.44 15.43
C LYS A 14 -14.95 4.71 14.60
N THR A 15 -13.83 5.37 14.87
CA THR A 15 -13.40 6.57 14.13
C THR A 15 -12.36 6.20 13.08
N TRP A 16 -12.16 7.08 12.10
CA TRP A 16 -11.08 6.94 11.12
C TRP A 16 -9.68 7.03 11.72
N ILE A 17 -9.51 7.66 12.89
CA ILE A 17 -8.24 7.62 13.62
C ILE A 17 -7.95 6.19 14.09
N PHE A 18 -8.94 5.53 14.69
CA PHE A 18 -8.78 4.13 15.11
C PHE A 18 -8.57 3.21 13.89
N ALA A 19 -9.47 3.28 12.90
CA ALA A 19 -9.42 2.43 11.72
C ALA A 19 -8.11 2.62 10.93
N GLY A 20 -7.72 3.88 10.66
CA GLY A 20 -6.50 4.20 9.94
C GLY A 20 -5.24 3.66 10.63
N LEU A 21 -5.09 3.87 11.94
CA LEU A 21 -3.95 3.34 12.70
C LEU A 21 -3.95 1.80 12.75
N TYR A 22 -5.12 1.20 12.97
CA TYR A 22 -5.30 -0.26 12.98
C TYR A 22 -4.90 -0.89 11.64
N LEU A 23 -5.38 -0.32 10.54
CA LEU A 23 -5.05 -0.74 9.17
C LEU A 23 -3.57 -0.52 8.85
N CYS A 24 -2.98 0.61 9.28
CA CYS A 24 -1.54 0.83 9.15
C CYS A 24 -0.75 -0.32 9.78
N VAL A 25 -1.10 -0.77 10.99
CA VAL A 25 -0.38 -1.87 11.64
C VAL A 25 -0.61 -3.19 10.93
N LEU A 26 -1.87 -3.59 10.71
CA LEU A 26 -2.18 -4.91 10.16
C LEU A 26 -1.69 -5.10 8.73
N ILE A 27 -1.92 -4.11 7.86
CA ILE A 27 -1.50 -4.21 6.47
C ILE A 27 0.03 -4.19 6.39
N THR A 28 0.71 -3.34 7.19
CA THR A 28 2.17 -3.31 7.24
C THR A 28 2.75 -4.65 7.68
N LEU A 29 2.13 -5.34 8.66
CA LEU A 29 2.56 -6.68 9.03
C LEU A 29 2.41 -7.69 7.88
N GLY A 30 1.33 -7.62 7.11
CA GLY A 30 1.12 -8.43 5.91
C GLY A 30 2.16 -8.15 4.83
N THR A 31 2.35 -6.87 4.47
CA THR A 31 3.33 -6.41 3.49
C THR A 31 4.75 -6.77 3.90
N PHE A 32 5.11 -6.53 5.16
CA PHE A 32 6.41 -6.91 5.72
C PHE A 32 6.63 -8.41 5.64
N SER A 33 5.64 -9.22 6.01
CA SER A 33 5.74 -10.67 5.92
C SER A 33 5.99 -11.13 4.48
N PHE A 34 5.24 -10.59 3.52
CA PHE A 34 5.42 -10.88 2.10
C PHE A 34 6.84 -10.53 1.61
N VAL A 35 7.29 -9.29 1.85
CA VAL A 35 8.63 -8.82 1.46
C VAL A 35 9.74 -9.60 2.16
N TYR A 36 9.58 -9.88 3.44
CA TYR A 36 10.52 -10.68 4.21
C TYR A 36 10.65 -12.08 3.61
N PHE A 37 9.54 -12.79 3.36
CA PHE A 37 9.60 -14.14 2.79
C PHE A 37 10.17 -14.14 1.37
N GLN A 38 9.94 -13.08 0.60
CA GLN A 38 10.52 -12.91 -0.73
C GLN A 38 12.05 -12.79 -0.69
N PHE A 39 12.61 -12.09 0.31
CA PHE A 39 14.05 -11.78 0.36
C PHE A 39 14.83 -12.41 1.52
N ARG A 40 14.20 -13.25 2.37
CA ARG A 40 14.81 -13.87 3.58
C ARG A 40 16.11 -14.64 3.36
N LYS A 41 16.39 -15.09 2.13
CA LYS A 41 17.63 -15.82 1.79
C LYS A 41 18.82 -14.88 1.60
N GLN A 42 18.59 -13.59 1.41
CA GLN A 42 19.62 -12.59 1.19
C GLN A 42 20.27 -12.19 2.52
N LYS A 43 21.60 -12.26 2.59
CA LYS A 43 22.36 -11.91 3.79
C LYS A 43 22.78 -10.44 3.74
N ILE A 44 21.84 -9.54 4.03
CA ILE A 44 22.06 -8.08 4.10
C ILE A 44 22.09 -7.63 5.55
N LYS A 45 23.09 -6.85 5.94
CA LYS A 45 23.16 -6.21 7.27
C LYS A 45 22.39 -4.89 7.24
N ALA A 46 21.77 -4.51 8.35
CA ALA A 46 21.04 -3.24 8.46
C ALA A 46 21.90 -2.00 8.11
N GLN A 47 23.19 -2.04 8.44
CA GLN A 47 24.17 -1.00 8.11
C GLN A 47 24.28 -0.72 6.61
N GLU A 48 23.96 -1.71 5.77
CA GLU A 48 24.01 -1.57 4.31
C GLU A 48 22.76 -0.89 3.76
N ILE A 49 21.65 -0.92 4.50
CA ILE A 49 20.39 -0.28 4.13
C ILE A 49 20.41 1.19 4.61
N PHE A 50 21.07 1.47 5.74
CA PHE A 50 21.09 2.77 6.40
C PHE A 50 21.37 3.97 5.46
N PRO A 51 22.36 3.93 4.54
CA PRO A 51 22.63 5.03 3.62
C PRO A 51 21.47 5.38 2.68
N TYR A 52 20.52 4.46 2.49
CA TYR A 52 19.40 4.60 1.57
C TYR A 52 18.10 5.06 2.25
N ILE A 53 18.05 5.21 3.58
CA ILE A 53 16.82 5.55 4.31
C ILE A 53 16.19 6.85 3.80
N GLY A 54 17.00 7.88 3.53
CA GLY A 54 16.49 9.15 2.99
C GLY A 54 15.80 8.96 1.63
N TRP A 55 16.42 8.18 0.74
CA TRP A 55 15.85 7.86 -0.57
C TRP A 55 14.61 6.97 -0.48
N ILE A 56 14.61 5.99 0.42
CA ILE A 56 13.44 5.13 0.70
C ILE A 56 12.25 6.02 1.06
N VAL A 57 12.43 6.98 1.98
CA VAL A 57 11.35 7.88 2.40
C VAL A 57 10.88 8.76 1.25
N VAL A 58 11.80 9.40 0.51
CA VAL A 58 11.45 10.28 -0.62
C VAL A 58 10.66 9.53 -1.68
N PHE A 59 11.16 8.36 -2.12
CA PHE A 59 10.48 7.58 -3.15
C PHE A 59 9.15 7.01 -2.66
N SER A 60 9.05 6.58 -1.40
CA SER A 60 7.78 6.10 -0.83
C SER A 60 6.74 7.21 -0.74
N LEU A 61 7.15 8.43 -0.38
CA LEU A 61 6.24 9.59 -0.32
C LEU A 61 5.74 9.95 -1.72
N SER A 62 6.66 10.04 -2.69
CA SER A 62 6.33 10.45 -4.05
C SER A 62 5.51 9.39 -4.80
N ASN A 63 5.86 8.12 -4.65
CA ASN A 63 5.17 7.01 -5.31
C ASN A 63 3.73 6.89 -4.81
N SER A 64 3.56 6.68 -3.50
CA SER A 64 2.22 6.55 -2.90
C SER A 64 1.34 7.77 -3.17
N PHE A 65 1.88 8.99 -3.11
CA PHE A 65 1.09 10.19 -3.46
C PHE A 65 0.65 10.16 -4.92
N SER A 66 1.55 9.89 -5.85
CA SER A 66 1.23 9.85 -7.29
C SER A 66 0.18 8.79 -7.61
N GLU A 67 0.32 7.60 -7.04
CA GLU A 67 -0.63 6.51 -7.22
C GLU A 67 -2.01 6.84 -6.62
N GLU A 68 -2.08 7.44 -5.43
CA GLU A 68 -3.38 7.81 -4.86
C GLU A 68 -4.08 8.93 -5.65
N ILE A 69 -3.33 9.86 -6.27
CA ILE A 69 -3.92 10.83 -7.21
C ILE A 69 -4.53 10.11 -8.41
N ILE A 70 -3.83 9.14 -9.00
CA ILE A 70 -4.31 8.41 -10.18
C ILE A 70 -5.50 7.51 -9.84
N TYR A 71 -5.35 6.65 -8.83
CA TYR A 71 -6.30 5.56 -8.57
C TYR A 71 -7.42 5.92 -7.61
N ARG A 72 -7.26 6.97 -6.79
CA ARG A 72 -8.38 7.49 -5.97
C ARG A 72 -8.97 8.70 -6.61
N LEU A 73 -8.22 9.79 -6.78
CA LEU A 73 -8.85 11.01 -7.29
C LEU A 73 -9.28 10.84 -8.75
N GLY A 74 -8.47 10.18 -9.58
CA GLY A 74 -8.80 9.91 -10.97
C GLY A 74 -9.97 8.94 -11.19
N ILE A 75 -10.38 8.16 -10.19
CA ILE A 75 -11.49 7.20 -10.28
C ILE A 75 -12.70 7.68 -9.47
N ILE A 76 -12.50 8.02 -8.20
CA ILE A 76 -13.57 8.35 -7.26
C ILE A 76 -14.24 9.67 -7.63
N VAL A 77 -13.47 10.74 -7.86
CA VAL A 77 -14.03 12.07 -8.14
C VAL A 77 -14.96 12.08 -9.36
N PRO A 78 -14.58 11.52 -10.53
CA PRO A 78 -15.47 11.54 -11.70
C PRO A 78 -16.67 10.60 -11.59
N LEU A 79 -16.64 9.59 -10.71
CA LEU A 79 -17.71 8.59 -10.58
C LEU A 79 -18.61 8.83 -9.37
N TYR A 80 -18.23 9.73 -8.47
CA TYR A 80 -19.00 10.04 -7.27
C TYR A 80 -20.39 10.57 -7.65
N ASN A 81 -21.45 9.98 -7.06
CA ASN A 81 -22.86 10.19 -7.42
C ASN A 81 -23.26 9.81 -8.86
N VAL A 82 -22.38 9.17 -9.63
CA VAL A 82 -22.70 8.64 -10.98
C VAL A 82 -23.05 7.16 -10.89
N ILE A 83 -22.30 6.39 -10.10
CA ILE A 83 -22.56 4.99 -9.78
C ILE A 83 -22.55 4.82 -8.25
N GLY A 84 -22.93 3.64 -7.75
CA GLY A 84 -22.95 3.38 -6.31
C GLY A 84 -21.55 3.38 -5.68
N THR A 85 -21.50 3.73 -4.40
CA THR A 85 -20.26 3.87 -3.63
C THR A 85 -19.43 2.58 -3.63
N GLU A 86 -20.09 1.43 -3.44
CA GLU A 86 -19.42 0.14 -3.41
C GLU A 86 -18.80 -0.22 -4.77
N GLU A 87 -19.48 0.12 -5.87
CA GLU A 87 -18.97 -0.06 -7.23
C GLU A 87 -17.73 0.80 -7.48
N ILE A 88 -17.69 2.05 -6.99
CA ILE A 88 -16.50 2.92 -7.08
C ILE A 88 -15.34 2.31 -6.30
N ILE A 89 -15.58 1.87 -5.05
CA ILE A 89 -14.55 1.25 -4.20
C ILE A 89 -14.00 0.00 -4.88
N LEU A 90 -14.87 -0.87 -5.38
CA LEU A 90 -14.47 -2.10 -6.05
C LEU A 90 -13.70 -1.83 -7.35
N LEU A 91 -14.15 -0.88 -8.16
CA LEU A 91 -13.45 -0.49 -9.38
C LEU A 91 -12.06 0.05 -9.07
N SER A 92 -11.95 0.95 -8.09
CA SER A 92 -10.69 1.53 -7.65
C SER A 92 -9.72 0.45 -7.14
N ALA A 93 -10.23 -0.51 -6.37
CA ALA A 93 -9.48 -1.67 -5.88
C ALA A 93 -9.01 -2.59 -7.01
N ILE A 94 -9.89 -2.95 -7.95
CA ILE A 94 -9.57 -3.84 -9.07
C ILE A 94 -8.51 -3.21 -9.97
N VAL A 95 -8.70 -1.95 -10.39
CA VAL A 95 -7.74 -1.27 -11.28
C VAL A 95 -6.38 -1.18 -10.61
N PHE A 96 -6.35 -0.79 -9.33
CA PHE A 96 -5.12 -0.73 -8.54
C PHE A 96 -4.46 -2.11 -8.41
N GLY A 97 -5.22 -3.18 -8.16
CA GLY A 97 -4.69 -4.53 -8.12
C GLY A 97 -4.09 -4.97 -9.45
N LEU A 98 -4.81 -4.78 -10.57
CA LEU A 98 -4.41 -5.25 -11.90
C LEU A 98 -3.07 -4.69 -12.36
N VAL A 99 -2.81 -3.39 -12.14
CA VAL A 99 -1.52 -2.79 -12.51
C VAL A 99 -0.35 -3.37 -11.70
N HIS A 100 -0.63 -3.87 -10.50
CA HIS A 100 0.35 -4.52 -9.63
C HIS A 100 0.67 -5.96 -10.04
N PHE A 101 -0.09 -6.58 -10.96
CA PHE A 101 0.28 -7.89 -11.49
C PHE A 101 1.69 -7.90 -12.11
N GLY A 102 2.03 -6.83 -12.87
CA GLY A 102 3.37 -6.58 -13.39
C GLY A 102 4.20 -5.58 -12.57
N GLY A 103 3.59 -4.97 -11.55
CA GLY A 103 4.22 -3.99 -10.65
C GLY A 103 4.84 -4.65 -9.41
N MET A 104 4.97 -3.90 -8.32
CA MET A 104 5.41 -4.42 -7.02
C MET A 104 4.40 -4.03 -5.95
N PRO A 105 3.85 -4.98 -5.17
CA PRO A 105 4.21 -6.39 -5.12
C PRO A 105 3.78 -7.14 -6.40
N HIS A 106 4.66 -8.00 -6.94
CA HIS A 106 4.48 -8.59 -8.27
C HIS A 106 3.68 -9.90 -8.25
N GLY A 107 3.16 -10.29 -9.42
CA GLY A 107 2.45 -11.53 -9.64
C GLY A 107 1.06 -11.57 -9.02
N LEU A 108 0.45 -12.76 -8.99
CA LEU A 108 -0.94 -12.93 -8.53
C LEU A 108 -1.14 -12.52 -7.08
N ILE A 109 -0.23 -12.91 -6.18
CA ILE A 109 -0.33 -12.57 -4.77
C ILE A 109 -0.28 -11.05 -4.60
N GLY A 110 0.65 -10.39 -5.27
CA GLY A 110 0.79 -8.94 -5.21
C GLY A 110 -0.41 -8.18 -5.77
N MET A 111 -0.97 -8.65 -6.89
CA MET A 111 -2.22 -8.13 -7.47
C MET A 111 -3.37 -8.15 -6.45
N PHE A 112 -3.57 -9.27 -5.75
CA PHE A 112 -4.63 -9.39 -4.74
C PHE A 112 -4.33 -8.56 -3.48
N MET A 113 -3.08 -8.53 -3.01
CA MET A 113 -2.69 -7.70 -1.87
C MET A 113 -2.89 -6.21 -2.17
N ALA A 114 -2.48 -5.75 -3.35
CA ALA A 114 -2.67 -4.37 -3.78
C ALA A 114 -4.16 -4.05 -3.92
N GLY A 115 -4.96 -4.89 -4.57
CA GLY A 115 -6.40 -4.69 -4.65
C GLY A 115 -7.09 -4.63 -3.29
N PHE A 116 -6.71 -5.52 -2.37
CA PHE A 116 -7.20 -5.52 -0.99
C PHE A 116 -6.87 -4.21 -0.26
N LEU A 117 -5.63 -3.74 -0.36
CA LEU A 117 -5.25 -2.43 0.15
C LEU A 117 -6.09 -1.34 -0.51
N GLY A 118 -6.15 -1.32 -1.85
CA GLY A 118 -6.87 -0.34 -2.65
C GLY A 118 -8.34 -0.19 -2.28
N TRP A 119 -8.99 -1.26 -1.83
CA TRP A 119 -10.35 -1.23 -1.29
C TRP A 119 -10.44 -0.34 -0.03
N PHE A 120 -9.56 -0.54 0.96
CA PHE A 120 -9.51 0.30 2.15
C PHE A 120 -9.10 1.74 1.85
N LEU A 121 -8.19 1.93 0.90
CA LEU A 121 -7.75 3.26 0.48
C LEU A 121 -8.90 4.05 -0.15
N ALA A 122 -9.68 3.43 -1.06
CA ALA A 122 -10.85 4.05 -1.66
C ALA A 122 -11.94 4.35 -0.62
N LYS A 123 -12.22 3.41 0.28
CA LYS A 123 -13.15 3.62 1.41
C LYS A 123 -12.72 4.81 2.28
N ALA A 124 -11.42 4.94 2.56
CA ALA A 124 -10.88 6.07 3.32
C ALA A 124 -11.12 7.41 2.64
N VAL A 125 -10.90 7.51 1.33
CA VAL A 125 -11.14 8.77 0.59
C VAL A 125 -12.62 9.13 0.61
N ILE A 126 -13.51 8.16 0.38
CA ILE A 126 -14.95 8.43 0.33
C ILE A 126 -15.50 8.82 1.71
N GLU A 127 -15.18 8.08 2.76
CA GLU A 127 -15.79 8.33 4.07
C GLU A 127 -15.19 9.54 4.81
N THR A 128 -13.92 9.86 4.55
CA THR A 128 -13.26 11.02 5.17
C THR A 128 -13.31 12.27 4.31
N GLN A 129 -13.72 12.14 3.04
CA GLN A 129 -13.67 13.21 2.04
C GLN A 129 -12.26 13.83 1.92
N GLY A 130 -11.22 13.02 2.18
CA GLY A 130 -9.83 13.46 2.23
C GLY A 130 -8.86 12.35 1.86
N ILE A 131 -7.72 12.73 1.28
CA ILE A 131 -6.72 11.78 0.80
C ILE A 131 -5.76 11.28 1.89
N TYR A 132 -5.73 11.95 3.05
CA TYR A 132 -4.68 11.76 4.05
C TYR A 132 -4.53 10.30 4.50
N TRP A 133 -5.62 9.64 4.90
CA TRP A 133 -5.55 8.25 5.37
C TRP A 133 -5.16 7.27 4.27
N ALA A 134 -5.68 7.49 3.06
CA ALA A 134 -5.34 6.66 1.92
C ALA A 134 -3.85 6.77 1.59
N TRP A 135 -3.36 8.00 1.43
CA TRP A 135 -1.95 8.28 1.18
C TRP A 135 -1.04 7.78 2.30
N PHE A 136 -1.37 8.04 3.56
CA PHE A 136 -0.52 7.67 4.70
C PHE A 136 -0.41 6.14 4.87
N MET A 137 -1.52 5.41 4.74
CA MET A 137 -1.50 3.94 4.77
C MET A 137 -0.64 3.37 3.64
N HIS A 138 -0.82 3.89 2.43
CA HIS A 138 -0.05 3.48 1.25
C HIS A 138 1.45 3.80 1.42
N PHE A 139 1.79 5.03 1.82
CA PHE A 139 3.16 5.45 2.09
C PHE A 139 3.92 4.48 3.02
N ILE A 140 3.28 4.03 4.11
CA ILE A 140 3.92 3.09 5.04
C ILE A 140 4.19 1.74 4.35
N GLN A 141 3.30 1.28 3.46
CA GLN A 141 3.55 0.06 2.68
C GLN A 141 4.73 0.24 1.73
N ASP A 142 4.80 1.39 1.06
CA ASP A 142 5.89 1.70 0.15
C ASP A 142 7.24 1.72 0.88
N VAL A 143 7.31 2.23 2.11
CA VAL A 143 8.56 2.18 2.90
C VAL A 143 9.06 0.74 3.04
N VAL A 144 8.17 -0.20 3.33
CA VAL A 144 8.52 -1.63 3.43
C VAL A 144 8.94 -2.20 2.08
N ILE A 145 8.24 -1.85 1.00
CA ILE A 145 8.53 -2.31 -0.35
C ILE A 145 9.89 -1.78 -0.83
N TYR A 146 10.17 -0.50 -0.65
CA TYR A 146 11.45 0.13 -1.01
C TYR A 146 12.62 -0.43 -0.20
N ILE A 147 12.42 -0.78 1.08
CA ILE A 147 13.44 -1.55 1.84
C ILE A 147 13.73 -2.89 1.13
N GLY A 148 12.68 -3.61 0.71
CA GLY A 148 12.81 -4.85 -0.06
C GLY A 148 13.59 -4.67 -1.37
N PHE A 149 13.32 -3.58 -2.10
CA PHE A 149 14.07 -3.24 -3.32
C PHE A 149 15.55 -2.97 -3.06
N ILE A 150 15.89 -2.23 -2.01
CA ILE A 150 17.29 -1.97 -1.65
C ILE A 150 17.99 -3.28 -1.27
N VAL A 151 17.35 -4.12 -0.46
CA VAL A 151 17.86 -5.45 -0.09
C VAL A 151 18.15 -6.27 -1.34
N HIS A 152 17.20 -6.35 -2.28
CA HIS A 152 17.37 -7.06 -3.54
C HIS A 152 18.52 -6.51 -4.38
N ASN A 153 18.60 -5.19 -4.54
CA ASN A 153 19.63 -4.55 -5.36
C ASN A 153 21.04 -4.76 -4.80
N ILE A 154 21.23 -4.64 -3.47
CA ILE A 154 22.53 -4.90 -2.84
C ILE A 154 22.94 -6.36 -3.08
N ALA A 155 22.03 -7.31 -2.88
CA ALA A 155 22.32 -8.73 -3.07
C ALA A 155 22.70 -9.05 -4.53
N THR A 156 21.96 -8.50 -5.50
CA THR A 156 22.22 -8.72 -6.93
C THR A 156 23.56 -8.09 -7.37
N ASN A 157 23.87 -6.89 -6.89
CA ASN A 157 25.14 -6.22 -7.22
C ASN A 157 26.36 -6.97 -6.68
N ARG A 158 26.25 -7.59 -5.50
CA ARG A 158 27.33 -8.45 -4.96
C ARG A 158 27.62 -9.67 -5.84
N VAL A 159 26.59 -10.29 -6.42
CA VAL A 159 26.77 -11.45 -7.32
C VAL A 159 27.36 -11.02 -8.66
N LYS A 160 27.01 -9.82 -9.14
CA LYS A 160 27.42 -9.35 -10.46
C LYS A 160 28.83 -8.73 -10.49
N TYR A 161 29.26 -8.09 -9.40
CA TYR A 161 30.47 -7.28 -9.37
C TYR A 161 31.46 -7.65 -8.24
N GLY A 162 31.14 -8.63 -7.40
CA GLY A 162 32.02 -9.15 -6.34
C GLY A 162 32.66 -10.47 -6.73
#